data_AF-A0A8J7XA80-F1
#
_entry.id   AF-A0A8J7XA80-F1
#
_cell.length_a   1.000
_cell.length_b   1.000
_cell.length_c   1.000
_cell.angle_alpha   90.00
_cell.angle_beta   90.00
_cell.angle_gamma   90.00
#
_symmetry.space_group_name_H-M   'P 1'
#
loop_
_entity.id
_entity.type
_entity.pdbx_description
1 polymer ?
#
loop_
_entity_poly.entity_id
_entity_poly.type
_entity_poly.pdbx_seq_one_letter_code
_entity_poly.pdbx_strand_id
1 'polypeptide(L)'
;MWGYPLAVCARCTFLYVGMLVGTILYPLWFGREISLKVVLVFAAPVVVDGFSQLFFRESSNEIRALTGFLLGVVIPLYVLPKFFKSLR
;
A
#
# COMPACT_ATOMS: atom_id res chain seq x y z
N MET A 1 -10.29 3.00 -16.32
CA MET A 1 -9.21 3.29 -17.30
C MET A 1 -9.74 2.85 -18.66
N TRP A 2 -9.54 3.64 -19.73
CA TRP A 2 -9.98 3.30 -21.10
C TRP A 2 -11.49 3.06 -21.29
N GLY A 3 -12.33 3.98 -20.81
CA GLY A 3 -13.78 3.97 -21.13
C GLY A 3 -14.63 2.94 -20.37
N TYR A 4 -14.01 2.00 -19.64
CA TYR A 4 -14.70 1.04 -18.78
C TYR A 4 -14.48 1.36 -17.29
N PRO A 5 -15.54 1.30 -16.45
CA PRO A 5 -15.39 1.43 -15.01
C PRO A 5 -14.60 0.24 -14.48
N LEU A 6 -13.59 0.51 -13.67
CA LEU A 6 -12.89 -0.53 -12.93
C LEU A 6 -13.84 -1.09 -11.88
N ALA A 7 -13.81 -2.41 -11.65
CA ALA A 7 -14.58 -3.05 -10.58
C ALA A 7 -14.17 -2.55 -9.17
N VAL A 8 -13.01 -1.90 -9.07
CA VAL A 8 -12.45 -1.38 -7.83
C VAL A 8 -12.06 0.09 -7.99
N CYS A 9 -12.17 0.84 -6.89
CA CYS A 9 -11.77 2.25 -6.86
C CYS A 9 -10.25 2.44 -7.00
N ALA A 10 -9.83 3.67 -7.36
CA ALA A 10 -8.41 4.02 -7.55
C ALA A 10 -7.52 3.58 -6.36
N ARG A 11 -8.01 3.67 -5.11
CA ARG A 11 -7.27 3.24 -3.93
C ARG A 11 -6.84 1.78 -4.00
N CYS A 12 -7.76 0.87 -4.31
CA CYS A 12 -7.47 -0.56 -4.35
C CYS A 12 -6.59 -0.91 -5.56
N THR A 13 -6.83 -0.28 -6.72
CA THR A 13 -6.00 -0.47 -7.91
C THR A 13 -4.53 -0.16 -7.60
N PHE A 14 -4.27 1.00 -6.99
CA PHE A 14 -2.91 1.41 -6.66
C PHE A 14 -2.32 0.69 -5.46
N LEU A 15 -3.14 0.18 -4.54
CA LEU A 15 -2.69 -0.74 -3.49
C LEU A 15 -2.17 -2.04 -4.09
N TYR A 16 -2.87 -2.64 -5.07
CA TYR A 16 -2.38 -3.83 -5.78
C TYR A 16 -1.10 -3.55 -6.57
N VAL A 17 -1.04 -2.42 -7.29
CA VAL A 17 0.17 -2.00 -8.00
C VAL A 17 1.33 -1.78 -7.01
N GLY A 18 1.08 -1.15 -5.87
CA GLY A 18 2.06 -0.95 -4.82
C GLY A 18 2.59 -2.28 -4.26
N MET A 19 1.71 -3.25 -4.00
CA MET A 19 2.13 -4.58 -3.53
C MET A 19 2.99 -5.32 -4.57
N LEU A 20 2.66 -5.21 -5.86
CA LEU A 20 3.47 -5.76 -6.93
C LEU A 20 4.87 -5.12 -6.92
N VAL A 21 4.94 -3.79 -6.85
CA VAL A 21 6.22 -3.05 -6.79
C VAL A 21 7.01 -3.43 -5.53
N GLY A 22 6.39 -3.45 -4.35
CA GLY A 22 7.04 -3.83 -3.10
C GLY A 22 7.60 -5.25 -3.14
N THR A 23 6.90 -6.19 -3.79
CA THR A 23 7.35 -7.57 -3.98
C THR A 23 8.54 -7.64 -4.93
N ILE A 24 8.52 -6.88 -6.03
CA ILE A 24 9.64 -6.81 -6.99
C ILE A 24 10.87 -6.14 -6.35
N LEU A 25 10.67 -5.17 -5.46
CA LEU A 25 11.76 -4.48 -4.74
C LEU A 25 12.30 -5.27 -3.55
N TYR A 26 11.57 -6.25 -3.04
CA TYR A 26 11.98 -7.06 -1.89
C TYR A 26 13.39 -7.67 -2.00
N PRO A 27 13.81 -8.26 -3.14
CA PRO A 27 15.18 -8.75 -3.35
C PRO A 27 16.28 -7.71 -3.06
N LEU A 28 16.03 -6.43 -3.36
CA LEU A 28 16.99 -5.35 -3.12
C LEU A 28 17.12 -4.99 -1.64
N TRP A 29 16.15 -5.39 -0.83
CA TRP A 29 16.11 -5.15 0.62
C TRP A 29 16.39 -6.40 1.46
N PHE A 30 16.91 -7.46 0.84
CA PHE A 30 17.17 -8.75 1.49
C PHE A 30 18.01 -8.58 2.77
N GLY A 31 17.43 -8.96 3.90
CA GLY A 31 18.09 -8.98 5.22
C GLY A 31 17.69 -7.86 6.18
N ARG A 32 16.93 -6.84 5.75
CA ARG A 32 16.43 -5.78 6.65
C ARG A 32 14.98 -6.03 7.03
N GLU A 33 14.76 -6.46 8.28
CA GLU A 33 13.41 -6.51 8.83
C GLU A 33 12.87 -5.08 9.00
N ILE A 34 11.75 -4.79 8.37
CA ILE A 34 11.04 -3.53 8.56
C ILE A 34 10.25 -3.62 9.87
N SER A 35 10.35 -2.60 10.72
CA SER A 35 9.56 -2.54 11.95
C SER A 35 8.09 -2.20 11.66
N LEU A 36 7.18 -2.66 12.52
CA LEU A 36 5.75 -2.32 12.44
C LEU A 36 5.53 -0.79 12.42
N LYS A 37 6.40 -0.02 13.08
CA LYS A 37 6.34 1.45 13.10
C LYS A 37 6.42 2.06 11.69
N VAL A 38 7.28 1.51 10.83
CA VAL A 38 7.39 1.98 9.44
C VAL A 38 6.11 1.70 8.68
N VAL A 39 5.53 0.51 8.85
CA VAL A 39 4.23 0.17 8.24
C VAL A 39 3.15 1.15 8.69
N LEU A 40 3.09 1.48 9.98
CA LEU A 40 2.12 2.43 10.52
C LEU A 40 2.31 3.85 9.96
N VAL A 41 3.55 4.30 9.79
CA VAL A 41 3.86 5.60 9.15
C VAL A 41 3.35 5.63 7.71
N PHE A 42 3.56 4.57 6.94
CA PHE A 42 3.07 4.47 5.56
C PHE A 42 1.57 4.21 5.46
N ALA A 43 0.94 3.66 6.51
CA ALA A 43 -0.51 3.49 6.60
C ALA A 43 -1.22 4.79 7.00
N ALA A 44 -0.55 5.69 7.74
CA ALA A 44 -1.16 6.93 8.24
C ALA A 44 -1.80 7.79 7.13
N PRO A 45 -1.21 8.00 5.95
CA PRO A 45 -1.85 8.73 4.85
C PRO A 45 -3.16 8.11 4.38
N VAL A 46 -3.25 6.77 4.29
CA VAL A 46 -4.49 6.07 3.90
C VAL A 46 -5.56 6.25 4.96
N VAL A 47 -5.19 6.14 6.23
CA VAL A 47 -6.08 6.33 7.36
C VAL A 47 -6.61 7.76 7.38
N VAL A 48 -5.73 8.76 7.34
CA VAL A 48 -6.10 10.17 7.34
C VAL A 48 -6.98 10.51 6.14
N ASP A 49 -6.63 10.02 4.94
CA ASP A 49 -7.47 10.24 3.75
C ASP A 49 -8.84 9.57 3.91
N GLY A 50 -8.90 8.32 4.38
CA GLY A 50 -10.14 7.59 4.62
C GLY A 50 -11.05 8.25 5.66
N PHE A 51 -10.50 8.69 6.78
CA PHE A 51 -11.24 9.43 7.82
C PHE A 51 -11.68 10.81 7.31
N SER A 52 -10.83 11.54 6.58
CA SER A 52 -11.22 12.81 5.98
C SER A 52 -12.34 12.65 4.96
N GLN A 53 -12.35 11.52 4.23
CA GLN A 53 -13.38 11.23 3.25
C GLN A 53 -14.73 10.90 3.90
N LEU A 54 -14.71 10.22 5.04
CA LEU A 54 -15.93 9.80 5.74
C LEU A 54 -16.70 10.97 6.37
N PHE A 55 -15.97 12.01 6.81
CA PHE A 55 -16.56 13.07 7.62
C PHE A 55 -16.51 14.48 7.02
N PHE A 56 -15.54 14.78 6.13
CA PHE A 56 -15.20 16.19 5.82
C PHE A 56 -15.17 16.54 4.34
N ARG A 57 -14.75 15.64 3.44
CA ARG A 57 -14.61 15.95 2.01
C ARG A 57 -14.78 14.73 1.12
N GLU A 58 -14.98 14.91 -0.18
CA GLU A 58 -14.69 13.83 -1.12
C GLU A 58 -13.18 13.73 -1.41
N SER A 59 -12.66 12.51 -1.52
CA SER A 59 -11.24 12.27 -1.85
C SER A 59 -11.05 12.14 -3.36
N SER A 60 -10.05 12.86 -3.89
CA SER A 60 -9.71 12.82 -5.31
C SER A 60 -9.02 11.50 -5.68
N ASN A 61 -9.18 11.08 -6.94
CA ASN A 61 -8.56 9.84 -7.42
C ASN A 61 -7.02 9.85 -7.30
N GLU A 62 -6.39 11.02 -7.40
CA GLU A 62 -4.94 11.19 -7.24
C GLU A 62 -4.48 10.90 -5.81
N ILE A 63 -5.19 11.43 -4.81
CA ILE A 63 -4.87 11.18 -3.39
C ILE A 63 -5.11 9.71 -3.05
N ARG A 64 -6.22 9.14 -3.55
CA ARG A 64 -6.55 7.72 -3.37
C ARG A 64 -5.49 6.81 -3.99
N ALA A 65 -4.99 7.18 -5.17
CA ALA A 65 -3.91 6.47 -5.85
C ALA A 65 -2.60 6.51 -5.04
N LEU A 66 -2.17 7.71 -4.64
CA LEU A 66 -0.92 7.89 -3.89
C LEU A 66 -0.95 7.16 -2.54
N THR A 67 -2.00 7.37 -1.76
CA THR A 67 -2.14 6.76 -0.43
C THR A 67 -2.22 5.24 -0.54
N GLY A 68 -3.02 4.72 -1.49
CA GLY A 68 -3.13 3.29 -1.76
C GLY A 68 -1.78 2.68 -2.16
N PHE A 69 -1.04 3.33 -3.05
CA PHE A 69 0.29 2.88 -3.50
C PHE A 69 1.30 2.81 -2.34
N LEU A 70 1.40 3.85 -1.51
CA LEU A 70 2.32 3.91 -0.38
C LEU A 70 2.11 2.75 0.61
N LEU A 71 0.86 2.47 0.96
CA LEU A 71 0.50 1.32 1.80
C LEU A 71 0.78 0.00 1.08
N GLY A 72 0.46 -0.09 -0.22
CA GLY A 72 0.73 -1.28 -1.01
C GLY A 72 2.21 -1.67 -1.04
N VAL A 73 3.11 -0.71 -1.22
CA VAL A 73 4.57 -0.97 -1.30
C VAL A 73 5.13 -1.51 0.02
N VAL A 74 4.70 -0.97 1.17
CA VAL A 74 5.29 -1.33 2.46
C VAL A 74 4.85 -2.72 2.96
N ILE A 75 3.67 -3.20 2.56
CA ILE A 75 3.11 -4.47 3.05
C ILE A 75 4.00 -5.68 2.69
N PRO A 76 4.34 -5.95 1.41
CA PRO A 76 5.19 -7.08 1.05
C PRO A 76 6.55 -7.05 1.74
N LEU A 77 7.12 -5.85 1.90
CA LEU A 77 8.43 -5.68 2.52
C LEU A 77 8.44 -6.03 4.02
N TYR A 78 7.29 -5.92 4.69
CA TYR A 78 7.11 -6.35 6.06
C TYR A 78 6.75 -7.85 6.17
N VAL A 79 5.89 -8.34 5.26
CA VAL A 79 5.33 -9.70 5.32
C VAL A 79 6.30 -10.74 4.79
N LEU A 80 6.95 -10.50 3.64
CA LEU A 80 7.81 -11.48 2.96
C LEU A 80 8.99 -11.96 3.84
N PRO A 81 9.79 -11.09 4.50
CA PRO A 81 10.88 -11.58 5.35
C PRO A 81 10.39 -12.52 6.46
N LYS A 82 9.24 -12.21 7.07
CA LYS A 82 8.64 -13.02 8.14
C LYS A 82 8.09 -14.35 7.61
N PHE A 83 7.44 -14.29 6.46
CA PHE A 83 6.93 -15.46 5.77
C PHE A 83 8.06 -16.44 5.44
N PHE A 84 9.13 -15.97 4.77
CA PHE A 84 10.29 -16.80 4.45
C PHE A 84 11.02 -17.32 5.69
N LYS A 85 11.10 -16.54 6.77
CA LYS A 85 11.68 -16.99 8.05
C LYS A 85 10.86 -18.10 8.71
N SER A 86 9.52 -18.09 8.54
CA SER A 86 8.64 -19.13 9.06
C SER A 86 8.66 -20.43 8.25
N LEU A 87 9.15 -20.37 7.00
CA LEU A 87 9.31 -21.54 6.11
C LEU A 87 10.64 -22.27 6.30
N ARG A 88 11.55 -21.70 7.10
CA ARG A 88 12.86 -22.27 7.41
C ARG A 88 12.86 -22.83 8.84
#